data_AF-A0A367IRT9-F1
#
_entry.id   AF-A0A367IRT9-F1
#
_cell.length_a   1.000
_cell.length_b   1.000
_cell.length_c   1.000
_cell.angle_alpha   90.00
_cell.angle_beta   90.00
_cell.angle_gamma   90.00
#
_symmetry.space_group_name_H-M   'P 1'
#
loop_
_entity.id
_entity.type
_entity.pdbx_description
1 polymer ?
#
loop_
_entity_poly.entity_id
_entity_poly.type
_entity_poly.pdbx_seq_one_letter_code
_entity_poly.pdbx_strand_id
1 'polypeptide(L)'
;MFFESTFVPSPPLSDTQADIDHHSDKPVDHVIFVIHGIGQQTEQYGQFYEHIEDLQETTRQVLQYKIPSHDIRIELIPIEWHRHIHEQVDPIMNKITLKSIPTIRLIENEYLADVLYYFSKDRGQKIIDNVTHLFNTSYQHFIEKHPNFNGKVIILGYSLGGIITWDILSHQRDNLTEQEQDMYN
;
A
#
# COMPACT_ATOMS: atom_id res chain seq x y z
N MET A 1 39.83 -15.29 0.92
CA MET A 1 39.12 -14.41 -0.03
C MET A 1 38.37 -13.40 0.82
N PHE A 2 38.99 -12.24 1.03
CA PHE A 2 38.43 -11.15 1.84
C PHE A 2 37.61 -10.26 0.93
N PHE A 3 36.35 -9.98 1.28
CA PHE A 3 35.57 -8.94 0.61
C PHE A 3 35.98 -7.59 1.20
N GLU A 4 36.62 -6.75 0.39
CA GLU A 4 36.81 -5.34 0.72
C GLU A 4 35.46 -4.64 0.72
N SER A 5 35.08 -4.10 1.88
CA SER A 5 33.99 -3.14 2.01
C SER A 5 34.45 -1.82 1.39
N THR A 6 33.97 -1.55 0.18
CA THR A 6 34.14 -0.23 -0.43
C THR A 6 33.11 0.70 0.19
N PHE A 7 33.57 1.52 1.13
CA PHE A 7 32.81 2.67 1.61
C PHE A 7 32.59 3.65 0.45
N VAL A 8 31.36 3.73 -0.05
CA VAL A 8 30.96 4.74 -1.05
C VAL A 8 30.39 5.91 -0.26
N PRO A 9 31.01 7.11 -0.31
CA PRO A 9 30.47 8.26 0.39
C PRO A 9 29.15 8.70 -0.25
N SER A 10 28.16 9.01 0.59
CA SER A 10 26.90 9.59 0.16
C SER A 10 27.14 10.90 -0.61
N PRO A 11 26.41 11.17 -1.70
CA PRO A 11 26.48 12.45 -2.38
C PRO A 11 26.09 13.58 -1.41
N PRO A 12 26.64 14.79 -1.58
CA PRO A 12 26.29 15.92 -0.73
C PRO A 12 24.79 16.22 -0.85
N LEU A 13 24.13 16.45 0.29
CA LEU A 13 22.77 16.95 0.36
C LEU A 13 22.75 18.33 -0.32
N SER A 14 22.31 18.40 -1.57
CA SER A 14 21.94 19.66 -2.22
C SER A 14 20.65 20.19 -1.58
N ASP A 15 20.57 21.51 -1.50
CA ASP A 15 19.56 22.29 -0.76
C ASP A 15 18.12 21.79 -0.96
N THR A 16 17.63 21.07 0.05
CA THR A 16 16.31 20.39 0.07
C THR A 16 15.13 21.36 -0.07
N GLN A 17 15.33 22.68 0.08
CA GLN A 17 14.25 23.66 0.01
C GLN A 17 13.91 24.10 -1.43
N ALA A 18 14.88 24.09 -2.36
CA ALA A 18 14.68 24.57 -3.73
C ALA A 18 14.13 23.47 -4.67
N ASP A 19 14.42 22.20 -4.38
CA ASP A 19 13.96 21.06 -5.17
C ASP A 19 12.49 20.69 -4.88
N ILE A 20 11.96 20.99 -3.69
CA ILE A 20 10.56 20.69 -3.31
C ILE A 20 9.58 21.56 -4.13
N ASP A 21 9.91 22.83 -4.36
CA ASP A 21 9.03 23.74 -5.09
C ASP A 21 8.99 23.44 -6.60
N HIS A 22 10.09 22.90 -7.18
CA HIS A 22 10.18 22.62 -8.62
C HIS A 22 9.53 21.30 -9.05
N HIS A 23 9.37 20.34 -8.12
CA HIS A 23 8.74 19.05 -8.42
C HIS A 23 7.20 19.08 -8.40
N SER A 24 6.57 20.11 -7.83
CA SER A 24 5.11 20.17 -7.68
C SER A 24 4.36 20.37 -9.01
N ASP A 25 4.94 21.12 -9.94
CA ASP A 25 4.35 21.45 -11.26
C ASP A 25 4.58 20.37 -12.32
N LYS A 26 5.46 19.39 -12.07
CA LYS A 26 5.77 18.35 -13.04
C LYS A 26 4.66 17.28 -13.06
N PRO A 27 4.18 16.82 -14.23
CA PRO A 27 3.21 15.72 -14.30
C PRO A 27 3.77 14.44 -13.66
N VAL A 28 2.89 13.66 -13.02
CA VAL A 28 3.20 12.33 -12.47
C VAL A 28 3.32 11.34 -13.62
N ASP A 29 4.44 10.62 -13.72
CA ASP A 29 4.67 9.59 -14.75
C ASP A 29 4.08 8.24 -14.33
N HIS A 30 4.17 7.91 -13.04
CA HIS A 30 3.69 6.65 -12.47
C HIS A 30 3.02 6.87 -11.12
N VAL A 31 1.89 6.20 -10.91
CA VAL A 31 1.26 6.08 -9.60
C VAL A 31 1.31 4.62 -9.17
N ILE A 32 1.76 4.38 -7.93
CA ILE A 32 1.87 3.04 -7.35
C ILE A 32 0.96 2.96 -6.14
N PHE A 33 -0.11 2.18 -6.25
CA PHE A 33 -0.98 1.86 -5.12
C PHE A 33 -0.40 0.67 -4.37
N VAL A 34 -0.03 0.87 -3.11
CA VAL A 34 0.59 -0.16 -2.27
C VAL A 34 -0.45 -0.77 -1.35
N ILE A 35 -0.80 -2.03 -1.61
CA ILE A 35 -1.72 -2.82 -0.80
C ILE A 35 -0.91 -3.71 0.12
N HIS A 36 -0.95 -3.41 1.41
CA HIS A 36 -0.16 -4.15 2.39
C HIS A 36 -0.74 -5.53 2.72
N GLY A 37 0.11 -6.41 3.25
CA GLY A 37 -0.30 -7.68 3.83
C GLY A 37 -0.75 -7.59 5.29
N ILE A 38 -1.02 -8.75 5.88
CA ILE A 38 -1.31 -8.92 7.31
C ILE A 38 -0.01 -8.76 8.12
N GLY A 39 -0.09 -8.09 9.27
CA GLY A 39 0.96 -8.18 10.29
C GLY A 39 1.91 -7.00 10.42
N GLN A 40 1.47 -5.77 10.16
CA GLN A 40 2.23 -4.60 10.59
C GLN A 40 1.35 -3.47 11.12
N GLN A 41 0.63 -3.73 12.22
CA GLN A 41 0.18 -2.67 13.14
C GLN A 41 0.22 -3.14 14.60
N THR A 42 1.40 -3.59 15.08
CA THR A 42 1.65 -3.69 16.52
C THR A 42 1.87 -2.33 17.18
N GLU A 43 2.03 -1.25 16.41
CA GLU A 43 2.23 0.10 16.94
C GLU A 43 1.23 1.07 16.31
N GLN A 44 0.48 1.75 17.17
CA GLN A 44 -0.51 2.77 16.84
C GLN A 44 0.04 3.80 15.83
N TYR A 45 -0.18 3.60 14.51
CA TYR A 45 -0.02 4.59 13.41
C TYR A 45 1.34 4.73 12.67
N GLY A 46 2.43 4.05 13.03
CA GLY A 46 3.76 4.44 12.49
C GLY A 46 4.24 3.71 11.22
N GLN A 47 4.41 2.40 11.29
CA GLN A 47 5.36 1.73 10.40
C GLN A 47 4.93 1.62 8.94
N PHE A 48 3.63 1.53 8.63
CA PHE A 48 3.23 1.36 7.22
C PHE A 48 3.50 2.62 6.39
N TYR A 49 3.16 3.81 6.89
CA TYR A 49 3.44 5.06 6.18
C TYR A 49 4.95 5.33 6.15
N GLU A 50 5.67 5.08 7.25
CA GLU A 50 7.14 5.17 7.31
C GLU A 50 7.81 4.24 6.27
N HIS A 51 7.35 3.00 6.16
CA HIS A 51 7.85 2.06 5.16
C HIS A 51 7.56 2.50 3.71
N ILE A 52 6.45 3.20 3.49
CA ILE A 52 6.12 3.78 2.18
C ILE A 52 7.04 4.95 1.86
N GLU A 53 7.36 5.79 2.84
CA GLU A 53 8.35 6.87 2.69
C GLU A 53 9.74 6.30 2.38
N ASP A 54 10.18 5.26 3.09
CA ASP A 54 11.44 4.56 2.81
C ASP A 54 11.45 3.92 1.42
N LEU A 55 10.32 3.32 1.00
CA LEU A 55 10.17 2.76 -0.34
C LEU A 55 10.22 3.85 -1.41
N GLN A 56 9.58 5.00 -1.17
CA GLN A 56 9.60 6.14 -2.07
C GLN A 56 11.03 6.68 -2.23
N GLU A 57 11.75 6.86 -1.13
CA GLU A 57 13.13 7.33 -1.13
C GLU A 57 14.08 6.33 -1.81
N THR A 58 13.95 5.04 -1.49
CA THR A 58 14.71 3.97 -2.14
C THR A 58 14.45 3.94 -3.65
N THR A 59 13.19 4.06 -4.06
CA THR A 59 12.81 4.09 -5.48
C THR A 59 13.44 5.29 -6.18
N ARG A 60 13.40 6.47 -5.56
CA ARG A 60 14.03 7.68 -6.08
C ARG A 60 15.53 7.52 -6.27
N GLN A 61 16.24 6.97 -5.27
CA GLN A 61 17.68 6.72 -5.35
C GLN A 61 18.04 5.74 -6.47
N VAL A 62 17.28 4.64 -6.61
CA VAL A 62 17.50 3.66 -7.67
C VAL A 62 17.28 4.26 -9.05
N LEU A 63 16.23 5.08 -9.23
CA LEU A 63 15.96 5.75 -10.51
C LEU A 63 17.07 6.73 -10.87
N GLN A 64 17.52 7.55 -9.92
CA GLN A 64 18.62 8.48 -10.14
C GLN A 64 19.92 7.76 -10.51
N TYR A 65 20.18 6.60 -9.92
CA TYR A 65 21.38 5.82 -10.24
C TYR A 65 21.28 5.09 -11.58
N LYS A 66 20.13 4.47 -11.88
CA LYS A 66 19.96 3.61 -13.07
C LYS A 66 19.62 4.38 -14.33
N ILE A 67 18.89 5.49 -14.21
CA ILE A 67 18.37 6.27 -15.34
C ILE A 67 18.53 7.78 -15.07
N PRO A 68 19.75 8.28 -14.80
CA PRO A 68 19.98 9.68 -14.42
C PRO A 68 19.55 10.70 -15.48
N SER A 69 19.42 10.28 -16.74
CA SER A 69 19.00 11.11 -17.87
C SER A 69 17.48 11.29 -17.97
N HIS A 70 16.70 10.50 -17.22
CA HIS A 70 15.25 10.59 -17.20
C HIS A 70 14.82 11.01 -15.80
N ASP A 71 14.31 12.22 -15.70
CA ASP A 71 13.60 12.65 -14.51
C ASP A 71 12.21 11.97 -14.57
N ILE A 72 11.94 11.02 -13.67
CA ILE A 72 10.68 10.25 -13.61
C ILE A 72 10.03 10.55 -12.26
N ARG A 73 8.80 11.09 -12.28
CA ARG A 73 8.01 11.37 -11.07
C ARG A 73 7.11 10.18 -10.75
N ILE A 74 7.33 9.57 -9.58
CA ILE A 74 6.50 8.47 -9.06
C ILE A 74 5.78 8.93 -7.80
N GLU A 75 4.46 8.69 -7.73
CA GLU A 75 3.64 8.91 -6.54
C GLU A 75 3.23 7.56 -5.94
N LEU A 76 3.57 7.33 -4.67
CA LEU A 76 3.19 6.12 -3.94
C LEU A 76 1.96 6.44 -3.09
N ILE A 77 0.91 5.62 -3.20
CA ILE A 77 -0.33 5.79 -2.47
C ILE A 77 -0.59 4.53 -1.61
N PRO A 78 -0.53 4.64 -0.28
CA PRO A 78 -0.83 3.53 0.60
C PRO A 78 -2.32 3.19 0.60
N ILE A 79 -2.65 1.90 0.50
CA ILE A 79 -4.01 1.36 0.69
C ILE A 79 -4.04 0.63 2.03
N GLU A 80 -4.36 1.37 3.09
CA GLU A 80 -4.47 0.85 4.45
C GLU A 80 -5.88 0.29 4.71
N TRP A 81 -6.02 -1.04 4.72
CA TRP A 81 -7.33 -1.71 4.84
C TRP A 81 -7.59 -2.35 6.20
N HIS A 82 -6.52 -2.66 6.93
CA HIS A 82 -6.58 -3.51 8.11
C HIS A 82 -7.23 -2.83 9.34
N ARG A 83 -7.03 -1.52 9.52
CA ARG A 83 -7.64 -0.76 10.62
C ARG A 83 -9.17 -0.83 10.63
N HIS A 84 -9.79 -0.81 9.47
CA HIS A 84 -11.25 -0.85 9.33
C HIS A 84 -11.86 -2.19 9.78
N ILE A 85 -11.04 -3.25 9.84
CA ILE A 85 -11.44 -4.60 10.23
C ILE A 85 -11.23 -4.81 11.72
N HIS A 86 -10.12 -4.32 12.30
CA HIS A 86 -9.85 -4.46 13.74
C HIS A 86 -10.92 -3.82 14.63
N GLU A 87 -11.46 -2.66 14.27
CA GLU A 87 -12.58 -2.03 14.98
C GLU A 87 -13.81 -2.97 15.13
N GLN A 88 -13.99 -3.90 14.19
CA GLN A 88 -15.09 -4.86 14.20
C GLN A 88 -14.72 -6.21 14.83
N VAL A 89 -13.44 -6.59 14.80
CA VAL A 89 -12.96 -7.95 15.13
C VAL A 89 -12.38 -8.05 16.54
N ASP A 90 -11.77 -6.98 17.06
CA ASP A 90 -11.18 -6.95 18.40
C ASP A 90 -12.14 -7.34 19.54
N PRO A 91 -13.42 -6.92 19.55
CA PRO A 91 -14.36 -7.30 20.61
C PRO A 91 -14.71 -8.79 20.60
N ILE A 92 -14.61 -9.43 19.43
CA ILE A 92 -14.94 -10.84 19.23
C ILE A 92 -13.75 -11.70 19.63
N MET A 93 -12.56 -11.38 19.13
CA MET A 93 -11.33 -12.11 19.45
C MET A 93 -11.01 -12.10 20.95
N ASN A 94 -11.24 -10.97 21.62
CA ASN A 94 -11.09 -10.86 23.07
C ASN A 94 -12.02 -11.79 23.88
N LYS A 95 -13.11 -12.32 23.29
CA LYS A 95 -14.03 -13.25 23.96
C LYS A 95 -13.66 -14.73 23.80
N ILE A 96 -12.92 -15.10 22.76
CA ILE A 96 -12.60 -16.50 22.42
C ILE A 96 -11.17 -16.92 22.77
N THR A 97 -10.26 -15.98 23.05
CA THR A 97 -8.86 -16.32 23.36
C THR A 97 -8.65 -16.66 24.84
N LEU A 98 -8.08 -17.83 25.15
CA LEU A 98 -7.75 -18.27 26.51
C LEU A 98 -6.52 -17.53 27.07
N LYS A 99 -6.57 -17.17 28.36
CA LYS A 99 -5.62 -16.27 29.05
C LYS A 99 -4.20 -16.83 29.26
N SER A 100 -3.87 -18.01 28.76
CA SER A 100 -2.80 -18.84 29.31
C SER A 100 -1.43 -18.71 28.62
N ILE A 101 -1.35 -18.19 27.38
CA ILE A 101 -0.09 -18.15 26.62
C ILE A 101 0.03 -16.86 25.79
N PRO A 102 0.66 -15.79 26.31
CA PRO A 102 0.71 -14.47 25.65
C PRO A 102 1.55 -14.43 24.36
N THR A 103 2.54 -15.30 24.19
CA THR A 103 3.41 -15.34 23.00
C THR A 103 2.70 -15.98 21.80
N ILE A 104 1.92 -17.05 22.03
CA ILE A 104 1.09 -17.66 20.98
C ILE A 104 -0.09 -16.75 20.65
N ARG A 105 -0.64 -16.02 21.63
CA ARG A 105 -1.66 -14.99 21.42
C ARG A 105 -1.23 -13.93 20.38
N LEU A 106 0.02 -13.48 20.42
CA LEU A 106 0.53 -12.47 19.46
C LEU A 106 0.61 -13.03 18.03
N ILE A 107 1.01 -14.29 17.87
CA ILE A 107 1.14 -14.93 16.56
C ILE A 107 -0.22 -15.39 16.01
N GLU A 108 -1.09 -15.97 16.85
CA GLU A 108 -2.42 -16.42 16.45
C GLU A 108 -3.39 -15.26 16.19
N ASN A 109 -3.44 -14.25 17.07
CA ASN A 109 -4.43 -13.16 16.90
C ASN A 109 -4.06 -12.18 15.80
N GLU A 110 -2.78 -12.02 15.43
CA GLU A 110 -2.37 -10.99 14.46
C GLU A 110 -1.97 -11.51 13.09
N TYR A 111 -1.65 -12.81 12.95
CA TYR A 111 -1.25 -13.37 11.65
C TYR A 111 -2.20 -14.47 11.22
N LEU A 112 -2.44 -15.44 12.10
CA LEU A 112 -3.26 -16.60 11.73
C LEU A 112 -4.74 -16.25 11.69
N ALA A 113 -5.22 -15.42 12.62
CA ALA A 113 -6.62 -15.00 12.67
C ALA A 113 -7.02 -14.28 11.40
N ASP A 114 -6.24 -13.33 10.89
CA ASP A 114 -6.58 -12.57 9.68
C ASP A 114 -6.50 -13.41 8.41
N VAL A 115 -5.55 -14.35 8.32
CA VAL A 115 -5.51 -15.33 7.22
C VAL A 115 -6.75 -16.21 7.26
N LEU A 116 -7.11 -16.75 8.43
CA LEU A 116 -8.33 -17.54 8.62
C LEU A 116 -9.60 -16.70 8.40
N TYR A 117 -9.56 -15.41 8.73
CA TYR A 117 -10.66 -14.46 8.55
C TYR A 117 -10.88 -14.15 7.08
N TYR A 118 -9.80 -13.95 6.32
CA TYR A 118 -9.84 -13.80 4.87
C TYR A 118 -10.40 -15.05 4.19
N PHE A 119 -9.97 -16.24 4.61
CA PHE A 119 -10.48 -17.49 4.06
C PHE A 119 -11.91 -17.84 4.53
N SER A 120 -12.51 -17.08 5.45
CA SER A 120 -13.92 -17.21 5.77
C SER A 120 -14.77 -16.50 4.72
N LYS A 121 -15.64 -17.25 4.03
CA LYS A 121 -16.38 -16.80 2.83
C LYS A 121 -17.08 -15.45 2.98
N ASP A 122 -17.76 -15.22 4.11
CA ASP A 122 -18.52 -13.99 4.36
C ASP A 122 -17.64 -12.80 4.80
N ARG A 123 -16.41 -13.08 5.22
CA ARG A 123 -15.48 -12.12 5.80
C ARG A 123 -14.43 -11.69 4.80
N GLY A 124 -13.88 -12.62 4.02
CA GLY A 124 -13.00 -12.33 2.89
C GLY A 124 -13.61 -11.36 1.89
N GLN A 125 -14.90 -11.54 1.55
CA GLN A 125 -15.60 -10.61 0.66
C GLN A 125 -15.64 -9.18 1.22
N LYS A 126 -15.84 -9.00 2.53
CA LYS A 126 -15.81 -7.66 3.15
C LYS A 126 -14.44 -7.00 3.07
N ILE A 127 -13.37 -7.80 3.18
CA ILE A 127 -11.99 -7.30 3.01
C ILE A 127 -11.79 -6.84 1.57
N ILE A 128 -12.19 -7.67 0.61
CA ILE A 128 -12.12 -7.35 -0.82
C ILE A 128 -12.91 -6.08 -1.15
N ASP A 129 -14.15 -5.97 -0.65
CA ASP A 129 -15.02 -4.81 -0.87
C ASP A 129 -14.41 -3.54 -0.26
N ASN A 130 -13.88 -3.62 0.96
CA ASN A 130 -13.23 -2.50 1.63
C ASN A 130 -11.97 -2.03 0.90
N VAL A 131 -11.08 -2.96 0.53
CA VAL A 131 -9.85 -2.66 -0.22
C VAL A 131 -10.19 -2.04 -1.57
N THR A 132 -11.20 -2.58 -2.26
CA THR A 132 -11.67 -2.04 -3.54
C THR A 132 -12.21 -0.62 -3.40
N HIS A 133 -13.01 -0.36 -2.35
CA HIS A 133 -13.54 0.96 -2.06
C HIS A 133 -12.43 1.97 -1.75
N LEU A 134 -11.46 1.59 -0.91
CA LEU A 134 -10.32 2.44 -0.57
C LEU A 134 -9.45 2.72 -1.80
N PHE A 135 -9.17 1.71 -2.61
CA PHE A 135 -8.42 1.86 -3.86
C PHE A 135 -9.10 2.86 -4.80
N ASN A 136 -10.39 2.65 -5.08
CA ASN A 136 -11.15 3.52 -5.98
C ASN A 136 -11.20 4.96 -5.46
N THR A 137 -11.45 5.13 -4.16
CA THR A 137 -11.49 6.46 -3.52
C THR A 137 -10.13 7.16 -3.61
N SER A 138 -9.04 6.45 -3.33
CA SER A 138 -7.68 6.97 -3.47
C SER A 138 -7.33 7.31 -4.92
N TYR A 139 -7.80 6.53 -5.88
CA TYR A 139 -7.64 6.84 -7.31
C TYR A 139 -8.39 8.10 -7.71
N GLN A 140 -9.63 8.28 -7.25
CA GLN A 140 -10.41 9.50 -7.51
C GLN A 140 -9.70 10.74 -6.94
N HIS A 141 -9.26 10.70 -5.68
CA HIS A 141 -8.48 11.80 -5.10
C HIS A 141 -7.17 12.08 -5.87
N PHE A 142 -6.52 11.03 -6.38
CA PHE A 142 -5.33 11.19 -7.21
C PHE A 142 -5.64 11.91 -8.54
N ILE A 143 -6.73 11.54 -9.22
CA ILE A 143 -7.15 12.18 -10.47
C ILE A 143 -7.65 13.61 -10.23
N GLU A 144 -8.34 13.89 -9.13
CA GLU A 144 -8.72 15.25 -8.73
C GLU A 144 -7.49 16.17 -8.58
N LYS A 145 -6.41 15.64 -8.00
CA LYS A 145 -5.12 16.34 -7.86
C LYS A 145 -4.33 16.40 -9.18
N HIS A 146 -4.50 15.41 -10.05
CA HIS A 146 -3.77 15.25 -11.31
C HIS A 146 -4.73 15.01 -12.50
N PRO A 147 -5.54 16.02 -12.90
CA PRO A 147 -6.63 15.83 -13.87
C PRO A 147 -6.16 15.43 -15.28
N ASN A 148 -4.89 15.74 -15.63
CA ASN A 148 -4.28 15.40 -16.91
C ASN A 148 -3.33 14.19 -16.81
N PHE A 149 -3.48 13.35 -15.78
CA PHE A 149 -2.64 12.18 -15.62
C PHE A 149 -2.79 11.22 -16.81
N ASN A 150 -1.69 10.96 -17.50
CA ASN A 150 -1.60 9.99 -18.60
C ASN A 150 -0.43 9.00 -18.38
N GLY A 151 -0.07 8.82 -17.11
CA GLY A 151 1.00 7.93 -16.68
C GLY A 151 0.53 6.49 -16.53
N LYS A 152 1.39 5.64 -15.95
CA LYS A 152 1.04 4.25 -15.65
C LYS A 152 0.52 4.10 -14.22
N VAL A 153 -0.53 3.32 -14.07
CA VAL A 153 -1.02 2.84 -12.77
C VAL A 153 -0.38 1.49 -12.48
N ILE A 154 0.20 1.36 -11.29
CA ILE A 154 0.85 0.13 -10.81
C ILE A 154 0.19 -0.24 -9.48
N ILE A 155 -0.11 -1.52 -9.31
CA ILE A 155 -0.60 -2.08 -8.05
C ILE A 155 0.50 -2.95 -7.46
N LEU A 156 0.95 -2.61 -6.26
CA LEU A 156 1.96 -3.36 -5.51
C LEU A 156 1.27 -4.00 -4.30
N GLY A 157 0.99 -5.30 -4.41
CA GLY A 157 0.47 -6.11 -3.31
C GLY A 157 1.57 -7.00 -2.73
N TYR A 158 1.81 -6.95 -1.41
CA TYR A 158 2.74 -7.86 -0.74
C TYR A 158 2.05 -8.75 0.30
N SER A 159 2.55 -9.97 0.51
CA SER A 159 1.93 -10.97 1.40
C SER A 159 0.43 -11.14 1.09
N LEU A 160 -0.49 -11.07 2.06
CA LEU A 160 -1.93 -11.17 1.79
C LEU A 160 -2.43 -10.08 0.83
N GLY A 161 -1.82 -8.89 0.82
CA GLY A 161 -2.19 -7.82 -0.11
C GLY A 161 -2.08 -8.23 -1.58
N GLY A 162 -1.15 -9.14 -1.91
CA GLY A 162 -1.03 -9.72 -3.24
C GLY A 162 -2.18 -10.67 -3.59
N ILE A 163 -2.65 -11.47 -2.64
CA ILE A 163 -3.80 -12.37 -2.83
C ILE A 163 -5.10 -11.56 -2.97
N ILE A 164 -5.29 -10.56 -2.11
CA ILE A 164 -6.42 -9.62 -2.22
C ILE A 164 -6.43 -8.96 -3.58
N THR A 165 -5.27 -8.44 -4.03
CA THR A 165 -5.12 -7.84 -5.35
C THR A 165 -5.48 -8.82 -6.47
N TRP A 166 -5.00 -10.06 -6.38
CA TRP A 166 -5.33 -11.10 -7.34
C TRP A 166 -6.83 -11.38 -7.40
N ASP A 167 -7.50 -11.49 -6.25
CA ASP A 167 -8.93 -11.75 -6.19
C ASP A 167 -9.75 -10.57 -6.74
N ILE A 168 -9.36 -9.33 -6.47
CA ILE A 168 -9.97 -8.14 -7.06
C ILE A 168 -9.84 -8.16 -8.58
N LEU A 169 -8.63 -8.42 -9.10
CA LEU A 169 -8.35 -8.38 -10.53
C LEU A 169 -8.95 -9.57 -11.30
N SER A 170 -8.97 -10.76 -10.70
CA SER A 170 -9.46 -11.98 -11.35
C SER A 170 -10.98 -12.06 -11.40
N HIS A 171 -11.68 -11.34 -10.51
CA HIS A 171 -13.14 -11.31 -10.44
C HIS A 171 -13.71 -9.96 -10.90
N GLN A 172 -12.97 -9.23 -11.75
CA GLN A 172 -13.52 -8.02 -12.37
C GLN A 172 -14.74 -8.36 -13.23
N ARG A 173 -15.73 -7.47 -13.17
CA ARG A 173 -16.96 -7.61 -13.94
C ARG A 173 -16.72 -7.05 -15.33
N ASP A 174 -16.99 -7.85 -16.35
CA ASP A 174 -16.83 -7.43 -17.76
C ASP A 174 -17.82 -6.32 -18.16
N ASN A 175 -18.94 -6.20 -17.45
CA ASN A 175 -19.98 -5.22 -17.71
C ASN A 175 -20.34 -4.47 -16.42
N LEU A 176 -20.04 -3.17 -16.40
CA LEU A 176 -20.56 -2.25 -15.40
C LEU A 176 -22.00 -1.89 -15.73
N THR A 177 -22.85 -1.74 -14.71
CA THR A 177 -24.20 -1.18 -14.90
C THR A 177 -24.12 0.28 -15.33
N GLU A 178 -25.15 0.82 -15.99
CA GLU A 178 -25.19 2.24 -16.39
C GLU A 178 -24.96 3.19 -15.19
N GLN A 179 -25.52 2.85 -14.02
CA GLN A 179 -25.31 3.60 -12.78
C GLN A 179 -23.86 3.58 -12.28
N GLU A 180 -23.16 2.46 -12.47
CA GLU A 180 -21.74 2.36 -12.11
C GLU A 180 -20.87 3.08 -13.14
N GLN A 181 -21.23 3.05 -14.43
CA GLN A 181 -20.54 3.81 -15.47
C GLN A 181 -20.61 5.32 -15.21
N ASP A 182 -21.77 5.83 -14.79
CA ASP A 182 -21.95 7.23 -14.41
C ASP A 182 -21.18 7.63 -13.14
N MET A 183 -20.83 6.68 -12.27
CA MET A 183 -20.03 6.92 -11.06
C MET A 183 -18.52 7.00 -11.35
N TYR A 184 -18.07 6.44 -12.47
CA TYR A 184 -16.66 6.38 -12.87
C TYR A 184 -16.30 7.33 -14.02
N ASN A 185 -17.27 8.05 -14.57
CA ASN A 185 -17.11 9.10 -15.59
C ASN A 185 -17.20 10.50 -14.97
#